data_AF-A0AAV4LRF1-F1
#
_entry.id   AF-A0AAV4LRF1-F1
#
_cell.length_a   1.000
_cell.length_b   1.000
_cell.length_c   1.000
_cell.angle_alpha   90.00
_cell.angle_beta   90.00
_cell.angle_gamma   90.00
#
_symmetry.space_group_name_H-M   'P 1'
#
loop_
_entity.id
_entity.type
_entity.pdbx_description
1 polymer ?
#
loop_
_entity_poly.entity_id
_entity_poly.type
_entity_poly.pdbx_seq_one_letter_code
_entity_poly.pdbx_strand_id
1 'polypeptide(L)'
;MVLEEPERAPRDEMAAAPTRREYLRKLFTSLRVVGSRGRFKAPLMRCCKLVNSAAPQDAQEEPCESCNDEKNAQLLGLPKHPLERYNPPRKKTLVLDLDETLVHSSFENNGGHDVMLTLKGDQKKKVVFVNLRPFAREFIAATTRMFEVVIFTAATPDYANPVIDIIDCERRIRGRFFRDYCTVWNGCYIKDLDIFDRESKDIVIIDNTPVSYYLQPHNAIPISTWHDNRGDRELVQLLPFLRTLSTVYDVVPLLSERYPGNDLHSDISHKNAQYEQLYTLNDC
;
A
#
# COMPACT_ATOMS: atom_id res chain seq x y z
N MET A 1 32.23 -37.64 41.51
CA MET A 1 31.38 -36.44 41.38
C MET A 1 31.40 -36.03 39.93
N VAL A 2 30.38 -36.42 39.18
CA VAL A 2 30.18 -36.02 37.78
C VAL A 2 29.28 -34.79 37.84
N LEU A 3 29.72 -33.68 37.26
CA LEU A 3 28.94 -32.44 37.17
C LEU A 3 28.06 -32.53 35.93
N GLU A 4 26.73 -32.56 36.12
CA GLU A 4 25.75 -32.50 35.05
C GLU A 4 25.66 -31.05 34.50
N GLU A 5 25.72 -30.90 33.17
CA GLU A 5 25.44 -29.64 32.48
C GLU A 5 23.93 -29.35 32.46
N PRO A 6 23.50 -28.08 32.53
CA PRO A 6 22.08 -27.73 32.52
C PRO A 6 21.46 -27.93 31.13
N GLU A 7 20.29 -28.59 31.10
CA GLU A 7 19.47 -28.78 29.91
C GLU A 7 19.16 -27.46 29.19
N ARG A 8 19.40 -27.47 27.88
CA ARG A 8 19.08 -26.37 26.96
C ARG A 8 17.57 -26.35 26.73
N ALA A 9 16.91 -25.25 27.09
CA ALA A 9 15.49 -25.03 26.81
C ALA A 9 15.19 -25.21 25.31
N PRO A 10 14.04 -25.82 24.94
CA PRO A 10 13.66 -26.00 23.55
C PRO A 10 13.45 -24.64 22.89
N ARG A 11 13.88 -24.51 21.62
CA ARG A 11 13.62 -23.33 20.80
C ARG A 11 12.12 -23.23 20.57
N ASP A 12 11.49 -22.21 21.15
CA ASP A 12 10.11 -21.86 20.81
C ASP A 12 10.02 -21.65 19.29
N GLU A 13 9.17 -22.44 18.64
CA GLU A 13 8.74 -22.22 17.27
C GLU A 13 8.11 -20.81 17.21
N MET A 14 8.77 -19.88 16.49
CA MET A 14 8.12 -18.64 16.09
C MET A 14 6.84 -19.00 15.33
N ALA A 15 5.69 -18.78 15.97
CA ALA A 15 4.39 -19.02 15.37
C ALA A 15 4.32 -18.29 14.02
N ALA A 16 4.03 -19.03 12.95
CA ALA A 16 3.84 -18.46 11.62
C ALA A 16 2.75 -17.38 11.67
N ALA A 17 2.97 -16.26 10.98
CA ALA A 17 1.98 -15.20 10.87
C ALA A 17 0.64 -15.79 10.37
N PRO A 18 -0.51 -15.45 11.01
CA PRO A 18 -1.78 -16.06 10.67
C PRO A 18 -2.14 -15.84 9.20
N THR A 19 -2.70 -16.86 8.57
CA THR A 19 -3.11 -16.80 7.16
C THR A 19 -4.25 -15.79 6.96
N ARG A 20 -4.37 -15.21 5.75
CA ARG A 20 -5.50 -14.35 5.34
C ARG A 20 -6.87 -14.94 5.72
N ARG A 21 -7.02 -16.27 5.63
CA ARG A 21 -8.23 -16.99 6.01
C ARG A 21 -8.45 -17.00 7.52
N GLU A 22 -7.40 -17.04 8.34
CA GLU A 22 -7.48 -16.94 9.79
C GLU A 22 -7.74 -15.51 10.26
N TYR A 23 -7.18 -14.50 9.59
CA TYR A 23 -7.53 -13.09 9.83
C TYR A 23 -9.00 -12.81 9.55
N LEU A 24 -9.46 -13.17 8.35
CA LEU A 24 -10.87 -13.05 7.99
C LEU A 24 -11.73 -13.91 8.91
N ARG A 25 -11.31 -15.14 9.26
CA ARG A 25 -12.05 -15.97 10.21
C ARG A 25 -12.13 -15.32 11.59
N LYS A 26 -11.07 -14.74 12.14
CA LYS A 26 -11.10 -13.99 13.42
C LYS A 26 -12.05 -12.79 13.35
N LEU A 27 -11.96 -11.99 12.28
CA LEU A 27 -12.90 -10.90 11.95
C LEU A 27 -14.36 -11.41 11.92
N PHE A 28 -14.59 -12.61 11.35
CA PHE A 28 -15.92 -13.20 11.20
C PHE A 28 -16.40 -14.05 12.40
N THR A 29 -15.51 -14.56 13.27
CA THR A 29 -15.88 -15.37 14.46
C THR A 29 -16.20 -14.52 15.68
N SER A 30 -15.80 -13.25 15.71
CA SER A 30 -16.27 -12.30 16.74
C SER A 30 -17.75 -11.91 16.56
N LEU A 31 -18.45 -12.46 15.55
CA LEU A 31 -19.86 -12.29 15.30
C LEU A 31 -20.66 -13.51 15.81
N ARG A 32 -21.35 -13.34 16.94
CA ARG A 32 -22.69 -13.92 17.11
C ARG A 32 -23.69 -12.77 17.15
N VAL A 33 -24.18 -12.32 15.99
CA VAL A 33 -25.58 -11.90 15.78
C VAL A 33 -25.95 -12.06 14.30
N VAL A 34 -26.83 -13.04 14.06
CA VAL A 34 -27.97 -13.09 13.12
C VAL A 34 -27.80 -12.53 11.70
N GLY A 35 -27.50 -13.45 10.77
CA GLY A 35 -28.40 -13.80 9.66
C GLY A 35 -28.84 -12.73 8.67
N SER A 36 -28.21 -12.70 7.49
CA SER A 36 -28.94 -12.65 6.21
C SER A 36 -28.06 -13.23 5.10
N ARG A 37 -28.63 -14.16 4.33
CA ARG A 37 -27.95 -14.88 3.25
C ARG A 37 -27.70 -13.94 2.06
N GLY A 38 -26.56 -13.27 2.03
CA GLY A 38 -26.04 -12.58 0.84
C GLY A 38 -24.98 -13.44 0.14
N ARG A 39 -25.25 -13.91 -1.07
CA ARG A 39 -24.23 -14.58 -1.91
C ARG A 39 -23.14 -13.57 -2.28
N PHE A 40 -21.92 -13.76 -1.79
CA PHE A 40 -20.74 -13.07 -2.29
C PHE A 40 -20.42 -13.55 -3.70
N LYS A 41 -20.55 -12.67 -4.71
CA LYS A 41 -19.92 -12.86 -6.02
C LYS A 41 -18.53 -12.23 -5.92
N ALA A 42 -17.49 -13.05 -6.08
CA ALA A 42 -16.13 -12.58 -6.30
C ALA A 42 -16.02 -11.89 -7.67
N PRO A 43 -15.35 -10.73 -7.81
CA PRO A 43 -14.97 -10.23 -9.12
C PRO A 43 -13.73 -11.01 -9.59
N LEU A 44 -13.92 -11.78 -10.67
CA LEU A 44 -12.80 -12.31 -11.44
C LEU A 44 -12.06 -11.16 -12.12
N MET A 45 -10.77 -11.04 -11.84
CA MET A 45 -9.83 -10.28 -12.65
C MET A 45 -9.74 -10.90 -14.05
N ARG A 46 -9.88 -10.08 -15.09
CA ARG A 46 -9.36 -10.40 -16.42
C ARG A 46 -8.77 -9.14 -17.06
N CYS A 47 -7.47 -8.98 -16.90
CA CYS A 47 -6.68 -8.02 -17.65
C CYS A 47 -6.12 -8.73 -18.90
N CYS A 48 -6.72 -8.49 -20.06
CA CYS A 48 -6.03 -8.53 -21.35
C CYS A 48 -6.90 -7.89 -22.43
N LYS A 49 -6.44 -6.72 -22.91
CA LYS A 49 -6.55 -6.21 -24.28
C LYS A 49 -7.89 -6.42 -25.01
N LEU A 50 -8.68 -5.36 -25.10
CA LEU A 50 -9.53 -5.12 -26.26
C LEU A 50 -9.15 -3.77 -26.87
N VAL A 51 -8.37 -3.85 -27.93
CA VAL A 51 -8.23 -2.80 -28.94
C VAL A 51 -9.45 -2.97 -29.85
N ASN A 52 -10.18 -1.88 -30.09
CA ASN A 52 -11.24 -1.84 -31.09
C ASN A 52 -10.67 -2.11 -32.48
N SER A 53 -11.28 -3.02 -33.23
CA SER A 53 -11.80 -2.75 -34.58
C SER A 53 -12.37 -4.03 -35.20
N ALA A 54 -13.60 -3.91 -35.67
CA ALA A 54 -14.27 -4.92 -36.49
C ALA A 54 -13.76 -4.83 -37.94
N ALA A 55 -13.45 -5.96 -38.55
CA ALA A 55 -13.49 -6.20 -40.00
C ALA A 55 -13.41 -7.73 -40.27
N PRO A 56 -13.81 -8.22 -41.46
CA PRO A 56 -14.68 -9.39 -41.60
C PRO A 56 -13.99 -10.70 -41.97
N GLN A 57 -14.81 -11.74 -41.96
CA GLN A 57 -14.55 -13.11 -42.42
C GLN A 57 -14.32 -13.19 -43.94
N ASP A 58 -13.65 -14.28 -44.34
CA ASP A 58 -13.47 -14.83 -45.68
C ASP A 58 -12.28 -14.32 -46.52
N ALA A 59 -11.16 -15.06 -46.46
CA ALA A 59 -10.25 -15.24 -47.61
C ALA A 59 -9.45 -16.54 -47.45
N GLN A 60 -9.38 -17.28 -48.55
CA GLN A 60 -8.88 -18.65 -48.70
C GLN A 60 -7.35 -18.74 -48.57
N GLU A 61 -6.88 -19.88 -48.04
CA GLU A 61 -5.46 -20.27 -47.95
C GLU A 61 -4.90 -20.70 -49.32
N GLU A 62 -3.78 -20.10 -49.73
CA GLU A 62 -2.85 -20.63 -50.75
C GLU A 62 -1.40 -20.36 -50.25
N PRO A 63 -0.45 -21.31 -50.41
CA PRO A 63 0.83 -21.29 -49.69
C PRO A 63 1.94 -20.49 -50.40
N CYS A 64 2.63 -19.66 -49.64
CA CYS A 64 3.84 -18.94 -50.07
C CYS A 64 5.10 -19.82 -49.88
N GLU A 65 5.60 -20.37 -51.00
CA GLU A 65 6.94 -20.96 -51.13
C GLU A 65 8.03 -19.88 -51.09
N SER A 66 8.60 -19.67 -49.91
CA SER A 66 9.94 -19.12 -49.58
C SER A 66 9.77 -18.48 -48.20
N CYS A 67 10.35 -18.94 -47.11
CA CYS A 67 11.71 -19.43 -46.91
C CYS A 67 11.72 -20.29 -45.62
N ASN A 68 11.97 -21.59 -45.78
CA ASN A 68 12.60 -22.37 -44.71
C ASN A 68 14.01 -21.83 -44.53
N ASP A 69 14.45 -21.58 -43.29
CA ASP A 69 15.80 -21.95 -42.84
C ASP A 69 16.04 -21.58 -41.36
N GLU A 70 15.68 -22.50 -40.47
CA GLU A 70 16.25 -22.63 -39.11
C GLU A 70 17.64 -23.31 -39.12
N LYS A 71 18.39 -23.30 -40.22
CA LYS A 71 19.56 -24.19 -40.38
C LYS A 71 20.94 -23.56 -40.59
N ASN A 72 21.19 -22.32 -40.19
CA ASN A 72 22.55 -21.74 -40.29
C ASN A 72 22.97 -20.80 -39.13
N ALA A 73 22.92 -21.29 -37.89
CA ALA A 73 23.60 -20.62 -36.76
C ALA A 73 24.44 -21.57 -35.89
N GLN A 74 24.87 -22.71 -36.44
CA GLN A 74 25.75 -23.66 -35.74
C GLN A 74 27.17 -23.73 -36.35
N LEU A 75 27.65 -22.66 -36.99
CA LEU A 75 28.96 -22.67 -37.63
C LEU A 75 29.74 -21.36 -37.49
N LEU A 76 29.77 -20.76 -36.29
CA LEU A 76 30.87 -19.91 -35.85
C LEU A 76 31.00 -20.11 -34.33
N GLY A 77 31.99 -20.89 -33.90
CA GLY A 77 32.27 -21.20 -32.50
C GLY A 77 32.72 -19.97 -31.69
N LEU A 78 31.78 -19.08 -31.39
CA LEU A 78 31.97 -17.96 -30.49
C LEU A 78 31.46 -18.34 -29.08
N PRO A 79 32.21 -18.04 -28.01
CA PRO A 79 31.76 -18.33 -26.65
C PRO A 79 30.45 -17.59 -26.36
N LYS A 80 29.48 -18.30 -25.77
CA LYS A 80 28.28 -17.68 -25.18
C LYS A 80 28.75 -16.71 -24.08
N HIS A 81 28.89 -15.43 -24.40
CA HIS A 81 29.32 -14.43 -23.42
C HIS A 81 28.19 -14.18 -22.41
N PRO A 82 28.51 -14.02 -21.11
CA PRO A 82 27.58 -14.09 -20.01
C PRO A 82 26.90 -12.75 -19.81
N LEU A 83 25.70 -12.63 -20.32
CA LEU A 83 24.69 -11.71 -19.80
C LEU A 83 23.35 -12.45 -19.87
N GLU A 84 23.14 -13.37 -18.93
CA GLU A 84 21.80 -13.43 -18.31
C GLU A 84 21.42 -11.97 -18.04
N ARG A 85 20.34 -11.51 -18.67
CA ARG A 85 19.87 -10.13 -18.55
C ARG A 85 19.88 -9.81 -17.05
N TYR A 86 20.79 -8.94 -16.61
CA TYR A 86 20.76 -8.41 -15.25
C TYR A 86 19.40 -7.70 -15.12
N ASN A 87 18.43 -8.39 -14.55
CA ASN A 87 17.15 -7.82 -14.20
C ASN A 87 17.32 -7.34 -12.77
N PRO A 88 17.67 -6.06 -12.53
CA PRO A 88 17.86 -5.58 -11.18
C PRO A 88 16.61 -5.91 -10.36
N PRO A 89 16.76 -6.29 -9.08
CA PRO A 89 15.62 -6.56 -8.22
C PRO A 89 14.64 -5.40 -8.29
N ARG A 90 13.34 -5.70 -8.47
CA ARG A 90 12.29 -4.68 -8.46
C ARG A 90 12.35 -3.95 -7.12
N LYS A 91 12.25 -2.61 -7.13
CA LYS A 91 12.17 -1.84 -5.88
C LYS A 91 11.01 -2.37 -5.03
N LYS A 92 11.23 -2.39 -3.71
CA LYS A 92 10.18 -2.60 -2.70
C LYS A 92 9.09 -1.55 -2.85
N THR A 93 7.86 -1.86 -2.45
CA THR A 93 6.74 -0.92 -2.49
C THR A 93 6.63 -0.17 -1.19
N LEU A 94 6.53 1.15 -1.29
CA LEU A 94 6.19 2.04 -0.17
C LEU A 94 4.79 2.58 -0.39
N VAL A 95 3.86 2.14 0.45
CA VAL A 95 2.48 2.59 0.49
C VAL A 95 2.40 3.76 1.46
N LEU A 96 1.90 4.90 0.99
CA LEU A 96 1.74 6.09 1.81
C LEU A 96 0.27 6.47 1.90
N ASP A 97 -0.19 6.75 3.12
CA ASP A 97 -1.43 7.48 3.31
C ASP A 97 -1.29 8.96 2.91
N LEU A 98 -2.41 9.64 2.74
CA LEU A 98 -2.48 11.03 2.30
C LEU A 98 -2.84 11.99 3.43
N ASP A 99 -4.07 11.90 3.92
CA ASP A 99 -4.63 12.81 4.93
C ASP A 99 -4.03 12.51 6.30
N GLU A 100 -3.75 13.56 7.08
CA GLU A 100 -3.05 13.52 8.37
C GLU A 100 -1.64 12.87 8.33
N THR A 101 -1.17 12.43 7.17
CA THR A 101 0.15 11.83 6.95
C THR A 101 1.05 12.74 6.11
N LEU A 102 0.62 13.15 4.91
CA LEU A 102 1.36 14.05 4.00
C LEU A 102 0.76 15.46 3.94
N VAL A 103 -0.54 15.57 4.20
CA VAL A 103 -1.29 16.82 4.18
C VAL A 103 -2.32 16.84 5.30
N HIS A 104 -2.91 18.00 5.55
CA HIS A 104 -4.12 18.14 6.33
C HIS A 104 -5.06 19.11 5.63
N SER A 105 -6.35 18.80 5.61
CA SER A 105 -7.36 19.55 4.86
C SER A 105 -8.51 20.00 5.75
N SER A 106 -9.04 21.18 5.46
CA SER A 106 -10.20 21.74 6.16
C SER A 106 -11.16 22.43 5.18
N PHE A 107 -12.45 22.43 5.51
CA PHE A 107 -13.46 23.23 4.82
C PHE A 107 -13.55 24.67 5.35
N GLU A 108 -12.91 24.96 6.49
CA GLU A 108 -12.90 26.27 7.12
C GLU A 108 -11.64 27.06 6.70
N ASN A 109 -11.83 28.34 6.37
CA ASN A 109 -10.72 29.22 6.05
C ASN A 109 -10.14 29.80 7.34
N ASN A 110 -9.18 29.08 7.93
CA ASN A 110 -8.51 29.51 9.16
C ASN A 110 -7.28 30.41 8.88
N GLY A 111 -7.05 30.78 7.62
CA GLY A 111 -5.82 31.45 7.18
C GLY A 111 -4.60 30.51 7.21
N GLY A 112 -3.50 30.91 6.56
CA GLY A 112 -2.24 30.17 6.61
C GLY A 112 -2.23 28.82 5.87
N HIS A 113 -3.16 28.60 4.94
CA HIS A 113 -3.19 27.41 4.08
C HIS A 113 -2.14 27.50 2.95
N ASP A 114 -1.59 26.36 2.55
CA ASP A 114 -0.62 26.31 1.44
C ASP A 114 -1.32 26.28 0.08
N VAL A 115 -2.51 25.68 0.03
CA VAL A 115 -3.25 25.41 -1.20
C VAL A 115 -4.74 25.59 -0.97
N MET A 116 -5.44 26.13 -1.97
CA MET A 116 -6.89 26.17 -2.03
C MET A 116 -7.38 25.36 -3.22
N LEU A 117 -8.20 24.33 -2.96
CA LEU A 117 -8.79 23.46 -3.97
C LEU A 117 -10.28 23.77 -4.12
N THR A 118 -10.76 23.86 -5.35
CA THR A 118 -12.20 23.94 -5.64
C THR A 118 -12.67 22.60 -6.20
N LEU A 119 -13.38 21.83 -5.38
CA LEU A 119 -13.96 20.56 -5.77
C LEU A 119 -15.30 20.78 -6.48
N LYS A 120 -15.47 20.13 -7.64
CA LYS A 120 -16.71 20.15 -8.39
C LYS A 120 -17.62 19.03 -7.85
N GLY A 121 -18.53 19.38 -6.95
CA GLY A 121 -19.61 18.48 -6.53
C GLY A 121 -20.84 18.57 -7.45
N ASP A 122 -21.78 17.64 -7.28
CA ASP A 122 -22.95 17.48 -8.15
C ASP A 122 -23.84 18.73 -8.26
N GLN A 123 -23.87 19.61 -7.24
CA GLN A 123 -24.73 20.81 -7.27
C GLN A 123 -24.14 22.08 -6.61
N LYS A 124 -22.98 22.00 -5.92
CA LYS A 124 -22.29 23.16 -5.34
C LYS A 124 -20.77 22.97 -5.39
N LYS A 125 -20.03 24.04 -5.71
CA LYS A 125 -18.58 24.08 -5.55
C LYS A 125 -18.25 24.05 -4.06
N LYS A 126 -17.39 23.12 -3.64
CA LYS A 126 -16.82 23.10 -2.29
C LYS A 126 -15.37 23.58 -2.37
N VAL A 127 -14.98 24.47 -1.47
CA VAL A 127 -13.59 24.91 -1.34
C VAL A 127 -12.96 24.14 -0.19
N VAL A 128 -11.78 23.59 -0.42
CA VAL A 128 -10.98 22.88 0.57
C VAL A 128 -9.64 23.58 0.70
N PHE A 129 -9.23 23.86 1.92
CA PHE A 129 -7.94 24.45 2.25
C PHE A 129 -7.01 23.34 2.70
N VAL A 130 -5.85 23.22 2.04
CA VAL A 130 -4.90 22.13 2.26
C VAL A 130 -3.58 22.71 2.77
N ASN A 131 -3.11 22.17 3.88
CA ASN A 131 -1.77 22.36 4.41
C ASN A 131 -0.90 21.16 4.03
N LEU A 132 0.31 21.44 3.55
CA LEU A 132 1.31 20.42 3.29
C LEU A 132 2.10 20.16 4.57
N ARG A 133 2.23 18.89 4.96
CA ARG A 133 3.12 18.52 6.04
C ARG A 133 4.54 18.97 5.69
N PRO A 134 5.29 19.59 6.62
CA PRO A 134 6.66 19.99 6.36
C PRO A 134 7.46 18.86 5.72
N PHE A 135 8.19 19.20 4.65
CA PHE A 135 9.02 18.28 3.87
C PHE A 135 8.27 17.20 3.05
N ALA A 136 6.94 17.27 2.87
CA ALA A 136 6.20 16.27 2.11
C ALA A 136 6.73 16.06 0.69
N ARG A 137 7.06 17.14 -0.02
CA ARG A 137 7.59 17.08 -1.41
C ARG A 137 8.96 16.43 -1.45
N GLU A 138 9.84 16.82 -0.54
CA GLU A 138 11.18 16.30 -0.37
C GLU A 138 11.15 14.81 0.02
N PHE A 139 10.20 14.44 0.88
CA PHE A 139 9.96 13.06 1.28
C PHE A 139 9.56 12.18 0.08
N ILE A 140 8.61 12.63 -0.75
CA ILE A 140 8.25 11.93 -1.99
C ILE A 140 9.44 11.82 -2.94
N ALA A 141 10.19 12.91 -3.15
CA ALA A 141 11.36 12.91 -4.02
C ALA A 141 12.47 11.97 -3.52
N ALA A 142 12.68 11.87 -2.21
CA ALA A 142 13.67 10.98 -1.62
C ALA A 142 13.22 9.51 -1.67
N THR A 143 11.98 9.21 -1.28
CA THR A 143 11.46 7.84 -1.20
C THR A 143 11.30 7.19 -2.56
N THR A 144 10.92 7.92 -3.61
CA THR A 144 10.81 7.40 -4.99
C THR A 144 12.15 6.98 -5.60
N ARG A 145 13.28 7.47 -5.06
CA ARG A 145 14.61 6.97 -5.42
C ARG A 145 14.89 5.59 -4.85
N MET A 146 14.28 5.24 -3.71
CA MET A 146 14.54 4.00 -2.96
C MET A 146 13.44 2.95 -3.17
N PHE A 147 12.19 3.37 -3.36
CA PHE A 147 11.00 2.52 -3.43
C PHE A 147 10.20 2.75 -4.71
N GLU A 148 9.32 1.80 -5.03
CA GLU A 148 8.12 2.04 -5.82
C GLU A 148 7.06 2.65 -4.90
N VAL A 149 6.89 3.98 -4.97
CA VAL A 149 5.96 4.69 -4.09
C VAL A 149 4.54 4.70 -4.68
N VAL A 150 3.56 4.34 -3.86
CA VAL A 150 2.13 4.43 -4.17
C VAL A 150 1.40 5.20 -3.08
N ILE A 151 0.36 5.95 -3.45
CA ILE A 151 -0.58 6.53 -2.49
C ILE A 151 -1.73 5.54 -2.33
N PHE A 152 -2.08 5.20 -1.09
CA PHE A 152 -3.29 4.45 -0.76
C PHE A 152 -4.03 5.23 0.33
N THR A 153 -5.14 5.86 -0.03
CA THR A 153 -5.93 6.75 0.83
C THR A 153 -7.38 6.30 0.92
N ALA A 154 -8.02 6.54 2.07
CA ALA A 154 -9.47 6.39 2.23
C ALA A 154 -10.27 7.57 1.64
N ALA A 155 -9.62 8.55 1.02
CA ALA A 155 -10.28 9.68 0.36
C ALA A 155 -10.74 9.33 -1.07
N THR A 156 -11.65 10.14 -1.59
CA THR A 156 -12.17 9.97 -2.96
C THR A 156 -11.25 10.59 -4.00
N PRO A 157 -11.29 10.11 -5.26
CA PRO A 157 -10.37 10.56 -6.30
C PRO A 157 -10.50 12.05 -6.66
N ASP A 158 -11.69 12.64 -6.52
CA ASP A 158 -11.97 14.05 -6.85
C ASP A 158 -11.22 15.03 -5.94
N TYR A 159 -11.02 14.66 -4.68
CA TYR A 159 -10.19 15.39 -3.72
C TYR A 159 -8.72 14.98 -3.81
N ALA A 160 -8.42 13.68 -3.77
CA ALA A 160 -7.07 13.19 -3.60
C ALA A 160 -6.19 13.45 -4.83
N ASN A 161 -6.71 13.35 -6.06
CA ASN A 161 -5.91 13.56 -7.26
C ASN A 161 -5.28 14.96 -7.32
N PRO A 162 -6.04 16.06 -7.16
CA PRO A 162 -5.47 17.40 -7.10
C PRO A 162 -4.40 17.56 -6.02
N VAL A 163 -4.62 17.02 -4.82
CA VAL A 163 -3.63 17.08 -3.74
C VAL A 163 -2.34 16.35 -4.12
N ILE A 164 -2.46 15.14 -4.68
CA ILE A 164 -1.31 14.34 -5.10
C ILE A 164 -0.54 15.04 -6.24
N ASP A 165 -1.23 15.61 -7.22
CA ASP A 165 -0.63 16.37 -8.32
C ASP A 165 0.15 17.58 -7.82
N ILE A 166 -0.33 18.20 -6.74
CA ILE A 166 0.36 19.29 -6.08
C ILE A 166 1.64 18.80 -5.43
N ILE A 167 1.62 17.75 -4.58
CA ILE A 167 2.82 17.30 -3.85
C ILE A 167 3.84 16.60 -4.74
N ASP A 168 3.42 15.98 -5.84
CA ASP A 168 4.25 15.23 -6.78
C ASP A 168 4.19 15.81 -8.20
N CYS A 169 4.70 17.04 -8.36
CA CYS A 169 4.72 17.75 -9.63
C CYS A 169 5.51 17.02 -10.74
N GLU A 170 6.45 16.17 -10.38
CA GLU A 170 7.26 15.37 -11.33
C GLU A 170 6.66 13.99 -11.62
N ARG A 171 5.46 13.69 -11.11
CA ARG A 171 4.73 12.43 -11.37
C ARG A 171 5.56 11.18 -11.07
N ARG A 172 6.28 11.18 -9.95
CA ARG A 172 7.13 10.07 -9.50
C ARG A 172 6.33 8.93 -8.85
N ILE A 173 5.16 9.22 -8.28
CA ILE A 173 4.25 8.26 -7.65
C ILE A 173 3.70 7.30 -8.72
N ARG A 174 3.80 5.99 -8.46
CA ARG A 174 3.50 4.92 -9.44
C ARG A 174 2.06 4.46 -9.44
N GLY A 175 1.34 4.64 -8.34
CA GLY A 175 -0.05 4.23 -8.20
C GLY A 175 -0.80 5.10 -7.22
N ARG A 176 -2.11 5.25 -7.45
CA ARG A 176 -3.05 5.96 -6.59
C ARG A 176 -4.24 5.05 -6.34
N PHE A 177 -4.39 4.63 -5.09
CA PHE A 177 -5.45 3.74 -4.63
C PHE A 177 -6.33 4.57 -3.68
N PHE A 178 -7.58 4.73 -4.07
CA PHE A 178 -8.55 5.57 -3.36
C PHE A 178 -9.50 4.72 -2.52
N ARG A 179 -10.47 5.38 -1.89
CA ARG A 179 -11.53 4.78 -1.08
C ARG A 179 -12.09 3.46 -1.61
N ASP A 180 -12.37 3.38 -2.91
CA ASP A 180 -13.00 2.21 -3.54
C ASP A 180 -12.11 0.95 -3.53
N TYR A 181 -10.81 1.10 -3.29
CA TYR A 181 -9.86 -0.02 -3.13
C TYR A 181 -9.77 -0.52 -1.68
N CYS A 182 -10.29 0.23 -0.71
CA CYS A 182 -10.27 -0.17 0.69
C CYS A 182 -11.29 -1.30 0.94
N THR A 183 -10.92 -2.23 1.82
CA THR A 183 -11.88 -3.16 2.43
C THR A 183 -12.61 -2.41 3.55
N VAL A 184 -13.94 -2.33 3.46
CA VAL A 184 -14.76 -1.69 4.49
C VAL A 184 -15.14 -2.71 5.56
N TRP A 185 -14.82 -2.43 6.82
CA TRP A 185 -15.21 -3.26 7.96
C TRP A 185 -15.59 -2.38 9.16
N ASN A 186 -16.79 -2.58 9.70
CA ASN A 186 -17.34 -1.78 10.81
C ASN A 186 -17.20 -0.26 10.60
N GLY A 187 -17.50 0.21 9.38
CA GLY A 187 -17.36 1.64 9.01
C GLY A 187 -15.92 2.12 8.81
N CYS A 188 -14.92 1.30 9.10
CA CYS A 188 -13.51 1.62 8.90
C CYS A 188 -13.03 1.21 7.50
N TYR A 189 -12.09 1.98 6.96
CA TYR A 189 -11.43 1.69 5.68
C TYR A 189 -10.08 1.00 5.93
N ILE A 190 -9.99 -0.28 5.58
CA ILE A 190 -8.78 -1.09 5.73
C ILE A 190 -8.08 -1.22 4.38
N LYS A 191 -6.78 -1.01 4.37
CA LYS A 191 -5.88 -1.07 3.20
C LYS A 191 -5.24 -2.45 3.12
N ASP A 192 -5.93 -3.39 2.46
CA ASP A 192 -5.41 -4.74 2.25
C ASP A 192 -4.21 -4.69 1.30
N LEU A 193 -3.01 -4.98 1.82
CA LEU A 193 -1.76 -4.90 1.04
C LEU A 193 -1.62 -6.05 0.03
N ASP A 194 -2.44 -7.09 0.12
CA ASP A 194 -2.42 -8.22 -0.83
C ASP A 194 -2.78 -7.78 -2.26
N ILE A 195 -3.42 -6.62 -2.44
CA ILE A 195 -3.76 -6.06 -3.76
C ILE A 195 -2.54 -5.79 -4.64
N PHE A 196 -1.35 -5.66 -4.03
CA PHE A 196 -0.11 -5.34 -4.76
C PHE A 196 0.54 -6.56 -5.42
N ASP A 197 0.02 -7.77 -5.20
CA ASP A 197 0.57 -9.03 -5.73
C ASP A 197 2.09 -9.14 -5.50
N ARG A 198 2.47 -8.91 -4.24
CA ARG A 198 3.86 -8.85 -3.75
C ARG A 198 3.94 -9.56 -2.41
N GLU A 199 5.10 -10.14 -2.14
CA GLU A 199 5.39 -10.70 -0.81
C GLU A 199 5.51 -9.59 0.23
N SER A 200 5.02 -9.84 1.46
CA SER A 200 5.11 -8.88 2.58
C SER A 200 6.53 -8.39 2.84
N LYS A 201 7.55 -9.22 2.57
CA LYS A 201 8.97 -8.87 2.72
C LYS A 201 9.40 -7.65 1.90
N ASP A 202 8.61 -7.29 0.88
CA ASP A 202 8.88 -6.21 -0.07
C ASP A 202 7.87 -5.05 -0.02
N ILE A 203 6.98 -5.00 0.98
CA ILE A 203 5.97 -3.95 1.14
C ILE A 203 6.12 -3.25 2.49
N VAL A 204 6.06 -1.92 2.48
CA VAL A 204 6.01 -1.09 3.69
C VAL A 204 4.82 -0.14 3.56
N ILE A 205 4.01 0.01 4.61
CA ILE A 205 2.95 1.02 4.68
C ILE A 205 3.28 2.08 5.75
N ILE A 206 3.08 3.36 5.43
CA ILE A 206 3.10 4.46 6.39
C ILE A 206 1.71 5.07 6.45
N ASP A 207 1.14 5.06 7.65
CA ASP A 207 -0.23 5.50 7.90
C ASP A 207 -0.35 5.95 9.35
N ASN A 208 -1.11 7.00 9.60
CA ASN A 208 -1.33 7.53 10.95
C ASN A 208 -2.47 6.79 11.68
N THR A 209 -3.26 5.99 10.98
CA THR A 209 -4.43 5.29 11.52
C THR A 209 -4.16 3.78 11.62
N PRO A 210 -4.03 3.21 12.85
CA PRO A 210 -3.71 1.79 13.02
C PRO A 210 -4.70 0.82 12.35
N VAL A 211 -5.98 1.18 12.29
CA VAL A 211 -7.01 0.35 11.64
C VAL A 211 -6.75 0.20 10.14
N SER A 212 -6.10 1.18 9.48
CA SER A 212 -5.83 1.15 8.04
C SER A 212 -4.95 -0.04 7.64
N TYR A 213 -3.97 -0.43 8.46
CA TYR A 213 -3.06 -1.54 8.19
C TYR A 213 -3.37 -2.79 9.03
N TYR A 214 -4.61 -2.92 9.51
CA TYR A 214 -5.03 -3.99 10.43
C TYR A 214 -4.72 -5.41 9.93
N LEU A 215 -4.77 -5.65 8.62
CA LEU A 215 -4.50 -6.96 8.03
C LEU A 215 -3.00 -7.29 7.92
N GLN A 216 -2.13 -6.29 7.87
CA GLN A 216 -0.68 -6.46 7.73
C GLN A 216 0.09 -5.52 8.68
N PRO A 217 -0.13 -5.61 10.02
CA PRO A 217 0.46 -4.67 10.98
C PRO A 217 1.99 -4.70 11.03
N HIS A 218 2.57 -5.86 10.71
CA HIS A 218 4.02 -6.09 10.67
C HIS A 218 4.70 -5.43 9.46
N ASN A 219 3.93 -4.89 8.51
CA ASN A 219 4.41 -4.08 7.39
C ASN A 219 4.32 -2.58 7.67
N ALA A 220 3.79 -2.17 8.82
CA ALA A 220 3.46 -0.78 9.08
C ALA A 220 4.57 0.00 9.80
N ILE A 221 4.76 1.24 9.37
CA ILE A 221 5.42 2.30 10.10
C ILE A 221 4.31 3.23 10.59
N PRO A 222 3.93 3.20 11.88
CA PRO A 222 3.03 4.20 12.43
C PRO A 222 3.70 5.57 12.33
N ILE A 223 2.92 6.58 11.95
CA ILE A 223 3.34 7.97 11.91
C ILE A 223 2.35 8.82 12.70
N SER A 224 2.81 9.91 13.31
CA SER A 224 1.91 10.78 14.06
C SER A 224 0.94 11.49 13.10
N THR A 225 -0.33 11.55 13.52
CA THR A 225 -1.34 12.42 12.91
C THR A 225 -0.85 13.86 12.89
N TRP A 226 -0.88 14.48 11.72
CA TRP A 226 -0.43 15.85 11.51
C TRP A 226 -1.57 16.77 11.07
N HIS A 227 -1.59 18.00 11.59
CA HIS A 227 -2.62 18.99 11.28
C HIS A 227 -2.02 20.31 10.77
N ASP A 228 -1.20 20.98 11.59
CA ASP A 228 -0.73 22.34 11.27
C ASP A 228 0.66 22.68 11.81
N ASN A 229 1.29 21.77 12.58
CA ASN A 229 2.60 22.02 13.18
C ASN A 229 3.68 22.21 12.09
N ARG A 230 4.02 23.46 11.80
CA ARG A 230 5.04 23.84 10.81
C ARG A 230 6.47 23.46 11.21
N GLY A 231 6.70 23.16 12.49
CA GLY A 231 7.97 22.66 13.01
C GLY A 231 8.12 21.14 12.95
N ASP A 232 7.11 20.42 12.45
CA ASP A 232 7.16 18.96 12.28
C ASP A 232 8.36 18.53 11.40
N ARG A 233 8.99 17.42 11.78
CA ARG A 233 10.12 16.84 11.05
C ARG A 233 10.01 15.33 10.89
N GLU A 234 8.86 14.74 11.18
CA GLU A 234 8.73 13.29 11.29
C GLU A 234 9.02 12.61 9.94
N LEU A 235 8.52 13.16 8.84
CA LEU A 235 8.78 12.67 7.48
C LEU A 235 10.29 12.56 7.19
N VAL A 236 11.06 13.62 7.47
CA VAL A 236 12.52 13.60 7.22
C VAL A 236 13.26 12.71 8.20
N GLN A 237 12.78 12.58 9.43
CA GLN A 237 13.34 11.67 10.44
C GLN A 237 13.14 10.19 10.07
N LEU A 238 12.13 9.85 9.26
CA LEU A 238 11.91 8.50 8.74
C LEU A 238 12.88 8.12 7.61
N LEU A 239 13.42 9.08 6.86
CA LEU A 239 14.24 8.81 5.67
C LEU A 239 15.46 7.89 5.91
N PRO A 240 16.25 8.02 7.00
CA PRO A 240 17.35 7.10 7.27
C PRO A 240 16.88 5.66 7.44
N PHE A 241 15.74 5.45 8.10
CA PHE A 241 15.20 4.11 8.31
C PHE A 241 14.63 3.51 7.02
N LEU A 242 13.90 4.31 6.25
CA LEU A 242 13.41 3.90 4.93
C LEU A 242 14.57 3.51 4.00
N ARG A 243 15.71 4.20 4.09
CA ARG A 243 16.92 3.79 3.36
C ARG A 243 17.40 2.41 3.78
N THR A 244 17.45 2.11 5.08
CA THR A 244 17.78 0.75 5.57
C THR A 244 16.79 -0.27 5.03
N LEU A 245 15.48 -0.03 5.16
CA LEU A 245 14.44 -0.94 4.67
C LEU A 245 14.52 -1.20 3.16
N SER A 246 14.95 -0.20 2.37
CA SER A 246 15.12 -0.36 0.92
C SER A 246 16.22 -1.37 0.53
N THR A 247 17.16 -1.65 1.44
CA THR A 247 18.33 -2.50 1.18
C THR A 247 18.25 -3.89 1.78
N VAL A 248 17.41 -4.11 2.81
CA VAL A 248 17.27 -5.43 3.42
C VAL A 248 16.50 -6.39 2.51
N TYR A 249 16.76 -7.69 2.66
CA TYR A 249 16.02 -8.71 1.93
C TYR A 249 14.54 -8.71 2.34
N ASP A 250 14.29 -8.68 3.65
CA ASP A 250 12.96 -8.72 4.26
C ASP A 250 12.79 -7.54 5.23
N VAL A 251 11.77 -6.72 5.02
CA VAL A 251 11.45 -5.57 5.87
C VAL A 251 10.78 -5.96 7.19
N VAL A 252 10.09 -7.10 7.23
CA VAL A 252 9.19 -7.48 8.32
C VAL A 252 9.92 -7.64 9.66
N PRO A 253 11.07 -8.33 9.75
CA PRO A 253 11.81 -8.47 11.01
C PRO A 253 12.23 -7.10 11.59
N LEU A 254 12.75 -6.20 10.75
CA LEU A 254 13.20 -4.88 11.19
C LEU A 254 12.03 -3.99 11.61
N LEU A 255 10.90 -4.06 10.90
CA LEU A 255 9.69 -3.35 11.27
C LEU A 255 9.12 -3.85 12.59
N SER A 256 9.10 -5.17 12.79
CA SER A 256 8.59 -5.81 14.00
C SER A 256 9.47 -5.50 15.21
N GLU A 257 10.79 -5.47 15.03
CA GLU A 257 11.75 -5.08 16.07
C GLU A 257 11.59 -3.61 16.47
N ARG A 258 11.41 -2.72 15.49
CA ARG A 258 11.29 -1.27 15.75
C ARG A 258 9.92 -0.89 16.31
N TYR A 259 8.86 -1.59 15.93
CA TYR A 259 7.48 -1.32 16.32
C TYR A 259 6.82 -2.54 16.99
N PRO A 260 7.33 -2.98 18.16
CA PRO A 260 6.82 -4.13 18.90
C PRO A 260 5.50 -3.73 19.59
N GLY A 261 4.41 -3.77 18.83
CA GLY A 261 3.11 -3.30 19.30
C GLY A 261 2.11 -2.98 18.19
N ASN A 262 2.54 -3.01 16.92
CA ASN A 262 1.61 -2.89 15.80
C ASN A 262 0.64 -4.08 15.71
N ASP A 263 0.92 -5.21 16.37
CA ASP A 263 0.08 -6.39 16.35
C ASP A 263 -1.21 -6.15 17.16
N LEU A 264 -2.22 -5.57 16.51
CA LEU A 264 -3.49 -5.11 17.09
C LEU A 264 -4.40 -6.26 17.61
N HIS A 265 -3.92 -7.51 17.64
CA HIS A 265 -4.70 -8.70 17.97
C HIS A 265 -5.17 -8.76 19.43
N SER A 266 -4.53 -8.05 20.36
CA SER A 266 -4.88 -8.10 21.78
C SER A 266 -5.93 -7.07 22.22
N ASP A 267 -6.31 -6.09 21.39
CA ASP A 267 -6.94 -4.85 21.90
C ASP A 267 -8.29 -4.47 21.28
N ILE A 268 -8.79 -5.19 20.27
CA ILE A 268 -10.03 -4.81 19.58
C ILE A 268 -11.30 -5.22 20.35
N SER A 269 -11.25 -6.20 21.25
CA SER A 269 -12.40 -6.50 22.12
C SER A 269 -12.65 -5.42 23.18
N HIS A 270 -11.64 -4.62 23.54
CA HIS A 270 -11.75 -3.61 24.60
C HIS A 270 -11.83 -2.16 24.09
N LYS A 271 -11.34 -1.85 22.89
CA LYS A 271 -11.32 -0.47 22.37
C LYS A 271 -12.51 -0.08 21.48
N ASN A 272 -13.44 -0.99 21.20
CA ASN A 272 -14.63 -0.70 20.38
C ASN A 272 -15.49 0.47 20.91
N ALA A 273 -15.55 0.69 22.23
CA ALA A 273 -16.31 1.81 22.80
C ALA A 273 -15.64 3.19 22.59
N GLN A 274 -14.32 3.23 22.45
CA GLN A 274 -13.57 4.48 22.28
C GLN A 274 -13.46 4.86 20.80
N TYR A 275 -13.33 3.87 19.90
CA TYR A 275 -13.29 4.10 18.46
C TYR A 275 -14.67 4.49 17.89
N GLU A 276 -15.78 3.94 18.40
CA GLU A 276 -17.12 4.43 18.01
C GLU A 276 -17.35 5.90 18.42
N GLN A 277 -16.78 6.37 19.53
CA GLN A 277 -16.89 7.78 19.95
C GLN A 277 -15.98 8.73 19.16
N LEU A 278 -14.80 8.28 18.72
CA LEU A 278 -13.87 9.10 17.92
C LEU A 278 -14.34 9.31 16.47
N TYR A 279 -15.07 8.35 15.89
CA TYR A 279 -15.53 8.42 14.49
C TYR A 279 -17.00 8.76 14.31
N THR A 280 -17.82 8.81 15.38
CA THR A 280 -19.18 9.40 15.30
C THR A 280 -19.19 10.92 15.40
N LEU A 281 -18.07 11.55 15.75
CA LEU A 281 -17.99 13.01 15.97
C LEU A 281 -17.37 13.81 14.80
N ASN A 282 -16.85 13.16 13.74
CA ASN A 282 -16.16 13.84 12.64
C ASN A 282 -16.77 13.64 11.24
N ASP A 283 -18.01 13.12 11.13
CA ASP A 283 -18.78 13.13 9.88
C ASP A 283 -19.94 14.14 9.94
N CYS A 284 -19.59 15.42 9.73
CA CYS A 284 -20.44 16.46 9.13
C CYS A 284 -19.58 17.57 8.51
#